data_AF-A0A0B6Z369-F1
#
_entry.id   AF-A0A0B6Z369-F1
#
_cell.length_a   1.000
_cell.length_b   1.000
_cell.length_c   1.000
_cell.angle_alpha   90.00
_cell.angle_beta   90.00
_cell.angle_gamma   90.00
#
_symmetry.space_group_name_H-M   'P 1'
#
loop_
_entity.id
_entity.type
_entity.pdbx_description
1 polymer ?
#
loop_
_entity_poly.entity_id
_entity_poly.type
_entity_poly.pdbx_seq_one_letter_code
_entity_poly.pdbx_strand_id
1 'polypeptide(L)'
;CFIMASDYLNALVHIIEVANGLVTFQLRGLEFGGTYCQQREVEAITEGVDENERFCCFEPGHLPHFLSLNAAFSQRWLAWEVVVSKYVLEGYSISDNSAASMLQVFELRKALITYYIKSIIYYMVRSPRLEDWTENVTIHQALQALDDDAYVDLDPTFNLHIDEDFDSRLQGISRNSFCHVYLPWIQHCANRRDKTVNSVKSSMLVTLCYALSLLGRRALSAASHNSASVDF
;
A
#
# COMPACT_ATOMS: atom_id res chain seq x y z
N CYS A 1 25.06 -1.93 38.40
CA CYS A 1 24.19 -2.54 37.40
C CYS A 1 23.04 -3.20 38.13
N PHE A 2 21.82 -2.69 37.96
CA PHE A 2 20.60 -3.27 38.55
C PHE A 2 19.71 -3.73 37.40
N ILE A 3 19.22 -4.96 37.47
CA ILE A 3 18.27 -5.53 36.51
C ILE A 3 16.94 -5.65 37.24
N MET A 4 15.93 -4.92 36.75
CA MET A 4 14.57 -5.02 37.26
C MET A 4 13.71 -5.69 36.19
N ALA A 5 13.07 -6.80 36.58
CA ALA A 5 12.12 -7.52 35.74
C ALA A 5 10.71 -7.29 36.29
N SER A 6 9.73 -7.18 35.39
CA SER A 6 8.31 -7.26 35.79
C SER A 6 7.99 -8.70 36.23
N ASP A 7 7.09 -8.87 37.20
CA ASP A 7 6.69 -10.18 37.76
C ASP A 7 6.16 -11.18 36.70
N TYR A 8 5.87 -10.69 35.48
CA TYR A 8 5.43 -11.49 34.34
C TYR A 8 6.44 -11.60 33.19
N LEU A 9 7.72 -11.23 33.41
CA LEU A 9 8.82 -11.32 32.41
C LEU A 9 8.58 -10.61 31.06
N ASN A 10 7.53 -9.80 30.95
CA ASN A 10 7.18 -9.07 29.73
C ASN A 10 8.06 -7.84 29.46
N ALA A 11 8.90 -7.43 30.41
CA ALA A 11 9.78 -6.30 30.22
C ALA A 11 10.98 -6.42 31.15
N LEU A 12 12.17 -6.18 30.60
CA LEU A 12 13.41 -6.15 31.34
C LEU A 12 14.02 -4.75 31.24
N VAL A 13 14.21 -4.12 32.40
CA VAL A 13 14.90 -2.84 32.53
C VAL A 13 16.28 -3.10 33.09
N HIS A 14 17.30 -2.87 32.28
CA HIS A 14 18.70 -2.98 32.68
C HIS A 14 19.27 -1.58 32.91
N ILE A 15 19.55 -1.22 34.16
CA ILE A 15 20.19 0.06 34.51
C ILE A 15 21.70 -0.07 34.31
N ILE A 16 22.19 0.65 33.32
CA ILE A 16 23.57 0.61 32.84
C ILE A 16 24.44 1.54 33.69
N GLU A 17 24.00 2.78 33.91
CA GLU A 17 24.77 3.77 34.67
C GLU A 17 23.85 4.79 35.35
N VAL A 18 24.25 5.26 36.53
CA VAL A 18 23.58 6.34 37.26
C VAL A 18 24.62 7.41 37.59
N ALA A 19 24.54 8.57 36.95
CA ALA A 19 25.49 9.66 37.13
C ALA A 19 24.82 11.03 36.86
N ASN A 20 25.27 12.09 37.55
CA ASN A 20 24.78 13.47 37.38
C ASN A 20 23.24 13.62 37.40
N GLY A 21 22.55 12.86 38.26
CA GLY A 21 21.09 12.90 38.38
C GLY A 21 20.33 12.27 37.21
N LEU A 22 21.02 11.58 36.31
CA LEU A 22 20.45 10.87 35.17
C LEU A 22 20.71 9.36 35.29
N VAL A 23 19.73 8.57 34.83
CA VAL A 23 19.78 7.11 34.82
C VAL A 23 19.78 6.65 33.37
N THR A 24 20.84 5.99 32.95
CA THR A 24 20.93 5.32 31.64
C THR A 24 20.46 3.89 31.81
N PHE A 25 19.41 3.52 31.07
CA PHE A 25 18.87 2.17 31.11
C PHE A 25 18.57 1.65 29.70
N GLN A 26 18.55 0.33 29.57
CA GLN A 26 18.12 -0.39 28.38
C GLN A 26 16.83 -1.14 28.70
N LEU A 27 15.82 -0.98 27.85
CA LEU A 27 14.53 -1.66 27.96
C LEU A 27 14.42 -2.72 26.85
N ARG A 28 14.07 -3.96 27.20
CA ARG A 28 13.78 -5.06 26.26
C ARG A 28 12.44 -5.73 26.59
N GLY A 29 11.80 -6.37 25.60
CA GLY A 29 10.55 -7.12 25.77
C GLY A 29 9.23 -6.38 25.48
N LEU A 30 9.23 -5.18 24.91
CA LEU A 30 7.99 -4.42 24.61
C LEU A 30 7.21 -4.93 23.37
N GLU A 31 7.26 -6.23 23.07
CA GLU A 31 6.54 -6.80 21.94
C GLU A 31 5.10 -7.19 22.33
N PHE A 32 4.14 -7.01 21.42
CA PHE A 32 2.74 -7.34 21.67
C PHE A 32 2.54 -8.85 21.85
N GLY A 33 1.75 -9.19 22.88
CA GLY A 33 1.22 -10.53 23.16
C GLY A 33 0.76 -11.30 21.93
N GLY A 34 1.37 -12.45 21.64
CA GLY A 34 0.96 -13.40 20.60
C GLY A 34 1.69 -13.31 19.26
N THR A 35 2.77 -12.51 19.15
CA THR A 35 3.58 -12.47 17.92
C THR A 35 4.69 -13.52 17.93
N TYR A 36 5.05 -14.04 16.75
CA TYR A 36 6.15 -15.01 16.60
C TYR A 36 7.49 -14.44 17.08
N CYS A 37 7.71 -13.14 16.87
CA CYS A 37 8.87 -12.42 17.36
C CYS A 37 8.93 -12.41 18.90
N GLN A 38 7.79 -12.15 19.55
CA GLN A 38 7.72 -12.14 21.01
C GLN A 38 8.05 -13.52 21.58
N GLN A 39 7.56 -14.57 20.94
CA GLN A 39 7.81 -15.94 21.40
C GLN A 39 9.30 -16.31 21.27
N ARG A 40 9.97 -15.88 20.19
CA ARG A 40 11.44 -16.05 20.04
C ARG A 40 12.24 -15.19 21.01
N GLU A 41 11.79 -13.97 21.33
CA GLU A 41 12.48 -13.10 22.29
C GLU A 41 12.32 -13.65 23.72
N VAL A 42 11.12 -14.13 24.08
CA VAL A 42 10.86 -14.82 25.36
C VAL A 42 11.69 -16.09 25.48
N GLU A 43 11.76 -16.92 24.43
CA GLU A 43 12.62 -18.10 24.40
C GLU A 43 14.10 -17.72 24.60
N ALA A 44 14.60 -16.69 23.91
CA ALA A 44 15.98 -16.22 24.05
C ALA A 44 16.30 -15.59 25.42
N ILE A 45 15.29 -15.04 26.13
CA ILE A 45 15.43 -14.50 27.50
C ILE A 45 15.38 -15.64 28.53
N THR A 46 14.60 -16.69 28.24
CA THR A 46 14.40 -17.84 29.15
C THR A 46 15.48 -18.92 28.97
N GLU A 47 16.20 -18.91 27.84
CA GLU A 47 17.34 -19.78 27.59
C GLU A 47 18.47 -19.44 28.56
N GLY A 48 18.63 -20.30 29.58
CA GLY A 48 19.61 -20.13 30.63
C GLY A 48 21.03 -20.08 30.07
N VAL A 49 21.85 -19.18 30.60
CA VAL A 49 23.28 -19.04 30.28
C VAL A 49 24.10 -20.18 30.91
N ASP A 50 23.60 -21.41 30.88
CA ASP A 50 24.29 -22.60 31.39
C ASP A 50 24.99 -23.40 30.26
N GLU A 51 24.82 -23.00 28.99
CA GLU A 51 25.48 -23.65 27.85
C GLU A 51 26.68 -22.88 27.26
N ASN A 52 27.48 -22.21 28.10
CA ASN A 52 28.84 -21.81 27.72
C ASN A 52 29.91 -22.57 28.52
N GLU A 53 29.62 -23.83 28.88
CA GLU A 53 30.68 -24.77 29.22
C GLU A 53 31.41 -25.22 27.94
N ARG A 54 32.59 -24.59 27.74
CA ARG A 54 33.83 -25.12 27.11
C ARG A 54 34.16 -24.58 25.72
N PHE A 55 35.35 -23.96 25.62
CA PHE A 55 36.34 -24.32 24.61
C PHE A 55 37.78 -23.95 25.01
N CYS A 56 38.69 -24.93 24.84
CA CYS A 56 40.17 -24.91 24.80
C CYS A 56 41.00 -23.91 25.67
N CYS A 57 41.61 -24.48 26.71
CA CYS A 57 43.03 -24.34 27.09
C CYS A 57 43.59 -23.08 27.78
N PHE A 58 42.82 -22.04 28.12
CA PHE A 58 43.33 -20.98 29.01
C PHE A 58 42.22 -20.36 29.88
N GLU A 59 42.28 -20.58 31.19
CA GLU A 59 41.44 -19.91 32.19
C GLU A 59 42.27 -18.85 32.95
N PRO A 60 42.26 -17.57 32.56
CA PRO A 60 42.40 -16.53 33.54
C PRO A 60 41.08 -16.49 34.30
N GLY A 61 41.09 -17.01 35.53
CA GLY A 61 39.92 -17.05 36.40
C GLY A 61 39.19 -15.69 36.42
N HIS A 62 37.88 -15.72 36.22
CA HIS A 62 37.03 -14.55 36.43
C HIS A 62 36.86 -14.35 37.94
N LEU A 63 36.90 -13.10 38.39
CA LEU A 63 36.43 -12.80 39.73
C LEU A 63 34.91 -13.01 39.75
N PRO A 64 34.35 -13.70 40.76
CA PRO A 64 32.91 -13.91 40.85
C PRO A 64 32.20 -12.55 40.81
N HIS A 65 31.15 -12.47 39.98
CA HIS A 65 30.34 -11.28 39.68
C HIS A 65 30.90 -10.26 38.68
N PHE A 66 32.04 -10.52 38.03
CA PHE A 66 32.56 -9.68 36.95
C PHE A 66 32.53 -10.38 35.59
N LEU A 67 32.10 -9.65 34.56
CA LEU A 67 32.17 -10.09 33.17
C LEU A 67 33.63 -10.28 32.75
N SER A 68 33.89 -11.27 31.89
CA SER A 68 35.21 -11.45 31.30
C SER A 68 35.60 -10.22 30.47
N LEU A 69 36.89 -9.90 30.43
CA LEU A 69 37.41 -8.75 29.67
C LEU A 69 36.96 -8.78 28.20
N ASN A 70 36.86 -9.97 27.60
CA ASN A 70 36.41 -10.15 26.23
C ASN A 70 34.91 -9.83 26.07
N ALA A 71 34.07 -10.26 27.00
CA ALA A 71 32.65 -9.95 27.02
C ALA A 71 32.40 -8.44 27.24
N ALA A 72 33.17 -7.81 28.13
CA ALA A 72 33.06 -6.38 28.42
C ALA A 72 33.49 -5.51 27.22
N PHE A 73 34.57 -5.88 26.53
CA PHE A 73 35.03 -5.16 25.34
C PHE A 73 34.07 -5.31 24.16
N SER A 74 33.52 -6.52 23.96
CA SER A 74 32.53 -6.78 22.90
C SER A 74 31.20 -6.03 23.15
N GLN A 75 30.73 -5.99 24.40
CA GLN A 75 29.55 -5.18 24.78
C GLN A 75 29.78 -3.68 24.56
N ARG A 76 30.98 -3.17 24.86
CA ARG A 76 31.29 -1.74 24.71
C ARG A 76 31.49 -1.34 23.24
N TRP A 77 31.97 -2.24 22.40
CA TRP A 77 32.11 -2.04 20.96
C TRP A 77 30.76 -2.08 20.22
N LEU A 78 29.78 -2.84 20.73
CA LEU A 78 28.43 -2.92 20.17
C LEU A 78 27.48 -1.82 20.67
N ALA A 79 27.87 -1.05 21.69
CA ALA A 79 27.12 0.07 22.21
C ALA A 79 27.40 1.33 21.37
N TRP A 80 26.74 1.44 20.22
CA TRP A 80 26.84 2.59 19.34
C TRP A 80 26.36 3.89 20.00
N GLU A 81 27.12 4.96 19.76
CA GLU A 81 26.81 6.36 20.08
C GLU A 81 25.51 6.81 19.39
N VAL A 82 24.53 7.27 20.16
CA VAL A 82 23.28 7.83 19.62
C VAL A 82 23.50 9.30 19.27
N VAL A 83 23.43 9.60 17.96
CA VAL A 83 23.75 10.90 17.37
C VAL A 83 22.63 11.96 17.47
N VAL A 84 21.39 11.64 17.90
CA VAL A 84 20.31 12.65 18.03
C VAL A 84 19.34 12.36 19.18
N SER A 85 18.99 13.44 19.89
CA SER A 85 18.05 13.49 21.02
C SER A 85 16.58 13.68 20.60
N LYS A 86 15.69 12.96 21.31
CA LYS A 86 14.21 13.01 21.31
C LYS A 86 13.50 12.43 20.08
N TYR A 87 13.23 11.13 20.14
CA TYR A 87 12.13 10.53 19.40
C TYR A 87 10.99 10.25 20.38
N VAL A 88 9.94 11.08 20.35
CA VAL A 88 8.68 10.76 21.02
C VAL A 88 7.98 9.74 20.12
N LEU A 89 7.99 8.47 20.51
CA LEU A 89 7.13 7.47 19.87
C LEU A 89 5.70 7.75 20.32
N GLU A 90 4.92 8.43 19.47
CA GLU A 90 3.47 8.44 19.63
C GLU A 90 2.99 6.99 19.53
N GLY A 91 2.50 6.45 20.65
CA GLY A 91 1.96 5.10 20.68
C GLY A 91 0.78 4.99 19.73
N TYR A 92 0.83 4.02 18.81
CA TYR A 92 -0.30 3.71 17.95
C TYR A 92 -1.40 3.04 18.79
N SER A 93 -2.39 3.83 19.19
CA SER A 93 -3.60 3.37 19.88
C SER A 93 -4.65 3.03 18.83
N ILE A 94 -4.95 1.74 18.66
CA ILE A 94 -6.04 1.25 17.79
C ILE A 94 -7.40 1.82 18.24
N SER A 95 -7.52 2.21 19.51
CA SER A 95 -8.68 2.89 20.07
C SER A 95 -8.78 4.38 19.72
N ASP A 96 -7.66 5.07 19.47
CA ASP A 96 -7.64 6.49 19.08
C ASP A 96 -7.61 6.68 17.55
N ASN A 97 -7.22 5.64 16.81
CA ASN A 97 -7.36 5.59 15.36
C ASN A 97 -8.66 4.84 15.01
N SER A 98 -9.73 5.59 14.76
CA SER A 98 -10.95 5.11 14.11
C SER A 98 -10.60 4.13 12.98
N ALA A 99 -11.43 3.10 12.77
CA ALA A 99 -11.31 2.09 11.72
C ALA A 99 -11.33 2.65 10.26
N ALA A 100 -10.93 3.90 10.04
CA ALA A 100 -10.59 4.47 8.75
C ALA A 100 -9.43 3.73 8.04
N SER A 101 -8.62 2.96 8.75
CA SER A 101 -7.69 1.99 8.13
C SER A 101 -8.40 0.75 7.55
N MET A 102 -9.67 0.48 7.88
CA MET A 102 -10.55 -0.42 7.11
C MET A 102 -11.19 0.26 5.88
N LEU A 103 -11.11 1.59 5.73
CA LEU A 103 -11.67 2.34 4.58
C LEU A 103 -10.76 2.33 3.33
N GLN A 104 -9.60 1.68 3.33
CA GLN A 104 -8.61 1.87 2.26
C GLN A 104 -8.79 1.00 1.00
N VAL A 105 -9.44 -0.17 1.05
CA VAL A 105 -9.49 -1.05 -0.14
C VAL A 105 -10.40 -0.49 -1.24
N PHE A 106 -11.57 0.07 -0.90
CA PHE A 106 -12.49 0.61 -1.89
C PHE A 106 -11.99 1.92 -2.51
N GLU A 107 -11.43 2.83 -1.71
CA GLU A 107 -10.85 4.07 -2.22
C GLU A 107 -9.61 3.83 -3.10
N LEU A 108 -8.75 2.85 -2.74
CA LEU A 108 -7.64 2.45 -3.60
C LEU A 108 -8.11 1.82 -4.91
N ARG A 109 -9.13 0.93 -4.87
CA ARG A 109 -9.71 0.33 -6.09
C ARG A 109 -10.36 1.38 -6.97
N LYS A 110 -11.12 2.30 -6.38
CA LYS A 110 -11.73 3.44 -7.10
C LYS A 110 -10.67 4.31 -7.76
N ALA A 111 -9.64 4.71 -7.01
CA ALA A 111 -8.51 5.46 -7.55
C ALA A 111 -7.82 4.71 -8.70
N LEU A 112 -7.56 3.41 -8.53
CA LEU A 112 -6.95 2.56 -9.57
C LEU A 112 -7.78 2.57 -10.86
N ILE A 113 -9.09 2.34 -10.78
CA ILE A 113 -9.98 2.34 -11.95
C ILE A 113 -10.03 3.73 -12.59
N THR A 114 -10.20 4.78 -11.80
CA THR A 114 -10.22 6.17 -12.30
C THR A 114 -8.91 6.51 -13.04
N TYR A 115 -7.74 6.18 -12.47
CA TYR A 115 -6.45 6.42 -13.12
C TYR A 115 -6.23 5.52 -14.34
N TYR A 116 -6.72 4.28 -14.31
CA TYR A 116 -6.65 3.37 -15.44
C TYR A 116 -7.44 3.91 -16.64
N ILE A 117 -8.68 4.37 -16.42
CA ILE A 117 -9.51 4.98 -17.48
C ILE A 117 -8.89 6.28 -17.98
N LYS A 118 -8.42 7.14 -17.07
CA LYS A 118 -7.69 8.38 -17.44
C LYS A 118 -6.45 8.07 -18.29
N SER A 119 -5.76 6.97 -18.01
CA SER A 119 -4.60 6.51 -18.78
C SER A 119 -5.01 6.02 -20.17
N ILE A 120 -6.08 5.22 -20.29
CA ILE A 120 -6.64 4.80 -21.59
C ILE A 120 -6.97 6.04 -22.44
N ILE A 121 -7.68 7.01 -21.87
CA ILE A 121 -8.03 8.27 -22.54
C ILE A 121 -6.76 9.00 -22.98
N TYR A 122 -5.79 9.17 -22.08
CA TYR A 122 -4.56 9.88 -22.37
C TYR A 122 -3.78 9.25 -23.52
N TYR A 123 -3.57 7.93 -23.49
CA TYR A 123 -2.84 7.21 -24.53
C TYR A 123 -3.60 7.16 -25.85
N MET A 124 -4.93 7.05 -25.82
CA MET A 124 -5.73 7.10 -27.03
C MET A 124 -5.64 8.48 -27.70
N VAL A 125 -5.79 9.57 -26.95
CA VAL A 125 -5.71 10.94 -27.49
C VAL A 125 -4.31 11.25 -28.03
N ARG A 126 -3.26 10.74 -27.37
CA ARG A 126 -1.86 10.89 -27.80
C ARG A 126 -1.48 10.01 -28.99
N SER A 127 -2.30 9.02 -29.35
CA SER A 127 -1.98 8.08 -30.42
C SER A 127 -1.82 8.80 -31.77
N PRO A 128 -0.77 8.48 -32.56
CA PRO A 128 -0.63 9.03 -33.91
C PRO A 128 -1.71 8.51 -34.85
N ARG A 129 -2.30 7.34 -34.56
CA ARG A 129 -3.35 6.67 -35.36
C ARG A 129 -4.76 7.14 -35.03
N LEU A 130 -4.90 8.16 -34.17
CA LEU A 130 -6.20 8.65 -33.73
C LEU A 130 -7.06 9.13 -34.91
N GLU A 131 -6.46 9.90 -35.83
CA GLU A 131 -7.13 10.40 -37.04
C GLU A 131 -7.67 9.23 -37.88
N ASP A 132 -6.82 8.22 -38.13
CA ASP A 132 -7.22 7.00 -38.84
C ASP A 132 -8.42 6.32 -38.17
N TRP A 133 -8.45 6.24 -36.83
CA TRP A 133 -9.55 5.60 -36.10
C TRP A 133 -10.84 6.41 -36.12
N THR A 134 -10.73 7.74 -36.01
CA THR A 134 -11.87 8.65 -36.04
C THR A 134 -12.47 8.88 -37.43
N GLU A 135 -11.75 8.51 -38.50
CA GLU A 135 -12.25 8.60 -39.88
C GLU A 135 -12.68 7.23 -40.42
N ASN A 136 -12.38 6.15 -39.70
CA ASN A 136 -12.67 4.80 -40.16
C ASN A 136 -14.17 4.45 -40.04
N VAL A 137 -14.78 4.20 -41.18
CA VAL A 137 -16.20 3.82 -41.30
C VAL A 137 -16.54 2.51 -40.58
N THR A 138 -15.64 1.52 -40.55
CA THR A 138 -15.92 0.24 -39.88
C THR A 138 -16.00 0.40 -38.37
N ILE A 139 -15.15 1.26 -37.82
CA ILE A 139 -15.17 1.62 -36.39
C ILE A 139 -16.45 2.39 -36.08
N HIS A 140 -16.83 3.37 -36.91
CA HIS A 140 -18.08 4.10 -36.74
C HIS A 140 -19.30 3.17 -36.72
N GLN A 141 -19.36 2.21 -37.65
CA GLN A 141 -20.44 1.24 -37.72
C GLN A 141 -20.47 0.32 -36.48
N ALA A 142 -19.31 -0.16 -36.03
CA ALA A 142 -19.21 -1.00 -34.84
C ALA A 142 -19.63 -0.27 -33.55
N LEU A 143 -19.38 1.05 -33.48
CA LEU A 143 -19.68 1.87 -32.31
C LEU A 143 -21.01 2.62 -32.39
N GLN A 144 -21.82 2.39 -33.45
CA GLN A 144 -23.05 3.13 -33.68
C GLN A 144 -24.03 3.05 -32.50
N ALA A 145 -24.11 1.89 -31.83
CA ALA A 145 -24.95 1.72 -30.65
C ALA A 145 -24.48 2.56 -29.44
N LEU A 146 -23.17 2.79 -29.31
CA LEU A 146 -22.60 3.57 -28.20
C LEU A 146 -22.72 5.08 -28.39
N ASP A 147 -23.10 5.54 -29.59
CA ASP A 147 -23.35 6.95 -29.85
C ASP A 147 -24.77 7.36 -29.44
N ASP A 148 -25.69 6.40 -29.25
CA ASP A 148 -27.03 6.64 -28.75
C ASP A 148 -27.01 7.03 -27.25
N ASP A 149 -27.60 8.17 -26.92
CA ASP A 149 -27.71 8.65 -25.54
C ASP A 149 -28.63 7.77 -24.68
N ALA A 150 -29.48 6.93 -25.29
CA ALA A 150 -30.31 5.94 -24.62
C ALA A 150 -29.56 4.64 -24.27
N TYR A 151 -28.37 4.43 -24.84
CA TYR A 151 -27.59 3.24 -24.58
C TYR A 151 -26.99 3.26 -23.17
N VAL A 152 -27.19 2.15 -22.45
CA VAL A 152 -26.61 1.90 -21.13
C VAL A 152 -25.96 0.52 -21.16
N ASP A 153 -24.69 0.45 -20.77
CA ASP A 153 -24.00 -0.82 -20.60
C ASP A 153 -24.27 -1.36 -19.19
N LEU A 154 -24.92 -2.52 -19.12
CA LEU A 154 -25.37 -3.19 -17.89
C LEU A 154 -24.45 -4.35 -17.50
N ASP A 155 -23.18 -4.31 -17.92
CA ASP A 155 -22.22 -5.35 -17.60
C ASP A 155 -22.10 -5.55 -16.07
N PRO A 156 -22.14 -6.81 -15.57
CA PRO A 156 -22.07 -7.09 -14.14
C PRO A 156 -20.71 -6.73 -13.52
N THR A 157 -19.69 -6.42 -14.33
CA THR A 157 -18.38 -5.98 -13.84
C THR A 157 -18.39 -4.55 -13.29
N PHE A 158 -19.39 -3.73 -13.61
CA PHE A 158 -19.48 -2.35 -13.13
C PHE A 158 -20.03 -2.29 -11.70
N ASN A 159 -19.47 -1.42 -10.87
CA ASN A 159 -19.75 -1.33 -9.45
C ASN A 159 -19.85 0.11 -8.97
N LEU A 160 -20.98 0.47 -8.34
CA LEU A 160 -21.24 1.80 -7.77
C LEU A 160 -20.16 2.30 -6.80
N HIS A 161 -19.49 1.40 -6.07
CA HIS A 161 -18.48 1.77 -5.09
C HIS A 161 -17.09 1.98 -5.69
N ILE A 162 -16.87 1.53 -6.93
CA ILE A 162 -15.55 1.56 -7.60
C ILE A 162 -15.57 2.50 -8.82
N ASP A 163 -16.65 2.50 -9.57
CA ASP A 163 -16.80 3.24 -10.82
C ASP A 163 -17.45 4.61 -10.58
N GLU A 164 -16.69 5.69 -10.78
CA GLU A 164 -17.16 7.07 -10.56
C GLU A 164 -18.32 7.50 -11.48
N ASP A 165 -18.43 6.88 -12.65
CA ASP A 165 -19.44 7.17 -13.68
C ASP A 165 -20.57 6.13 -13.71
N PHE A 166 -20.70 5.31 -12.67
CA PHE A 166 -21.84 4.41 -12.53
C PHE A 166 -23.14 5.20 -12.27
N ASP A 167 -24.16 5.03 -13.12
CA ASP A 167 -25.48 5.61 -12.89
C ASP A 167 -26.34 4.64 -12.07
N SER A 168 -26.55 4.98 -10.80
CA SER A 168 -27.36 4.19 -9.87
C SER A 168 -28.84 4.06 -10.26
N ARG A 169 -29.37 4.95 -11.11
CA ARG A 169 -30.77 4.87 -11.58
C ARG A 169 -30.90 3.89 -12.73
N LEU A 170 -29.90 3.86 -13.60
CA LEU A 170 -29.88 2.99 -14.79
C LEU A 170 -29.17 1.66 -14.53
N GLN A 171 -28.53 1.50 -13.36
CA GLN A 171 -27.81 0.29 -12.94
C GLN A 171 -26.67 -0.09 -13.89
N GLY A 172 -25.98 0.90 -14.43
CA GLY A 172 -24.90 0.69 -15.39
C GLY A 172 -24.18 1.98 -15.77
N ILE A 173 -23.35 1.89 -16.79
CA ILE A 173 -22.61 3.04 -17.31
C ILE A 173 -23.32 3.52 -18.57
N SER A 174 -23.71 4.79 -18.57
CA SER A 174 -24.27 5.45 -19.74
C SER A 174 -23.25 6.38 -20.34
N ARG A 175 -23.44 6.73 -21.63
CA ARG A 175 -22.61 7.76 -22.26
C ARG A 175 -22.68 9.09 -21.51
N ASN A 176 -23.86 9.43 -20.98
CA ASN A 176 -24.09 10.65 -20.21
C ASN A 176 -23.27 10.68 -18.91
N SER A 177 -23.30 9.59 -18.14
CA SER A 177 -22.54 9.49 -16.89
C SER A 177 -21.04 9.47 -17.15
N PHE A 178 -20.59 8.75 -18.18
CA PHE A 178 -19.20 8.77 -18.62
C PHE A 178 -18.73 10.18 -18.99
N CYS A 179 -19.52 10.91 -19.80
CA CYS A 179 -19.19 12.27 -20.19
C CYS A 179 -19.19 13.22 -18.99
N HIS A 180 -20.08 13.04 -18.02
CA HIS A 180 -20.10 13.87 -16.82
C HIS A 180 -18.77 13.81 -16.04
N VAL A 181 -18.16 12.62 -15.95
CA VAL A 181 -16.91 12.40 -15.20
C VAL A 181 -15.66 12.67 -16.05
N TYR A 182 -15.61 12.14 -17.27
CA TYR A 182 -14.37 12.08 -18.05
C TYR A 182 -14.27 13.08 -19.21
N LEU A 183 -15.36 13.72 -19.65
CA LEU A 183 -15.31 14.72 -20.73
C LEU A 183 -14.31 15.87 -20.45
N PRO A 184 -14.23 16.45 -19.23
CA PRO A 184 -13.25 17.47 -18.93
C PRO A 184 -11.81 16.98 -19.13
N TRP A 185 -11.53 15.71 -18.79
CA TRP A 185 -10.22 15.10 -18.99
C TRP A 185 -9.91 14.84 -20.47
N ILE A 186 -10.90 14.39 -21.25
CA ILE A 186 -10.77 14.20 -22.70
C ILE A 186 -10.43 15.54 -23.38
N GLN A 187 -11.19 16.59 -23.06
CA GLN A 187 -10.97 17.93 -23.60
C GLN A 187 -9.60 18.48 -23.19
N HIS A 188 -9.19 18.26 -21.94
CA HIS A 188 -7.87 18.64 -21.47
C HIS A 188 -6.74 17.93 -22.24
N CYS A 189 -6.88 16.62 -22.50
CA CYS A 189 -5.92 15.87 -23.30
C CYS A 189 -5.90 16.35 -24.76
N ALA A 190 -7.08 16.59 -25.35
CA ALA A 190 -7.21 17.04 -26.73
C ALA A 190 -6.58 18.42 -26.96
N ASN A 191 -6.74 19.35 -26.02
CA ASN A 191 -6.15 20.68 -26.07
C ASN A 191 -4.62 20.69 -25.95
N ARG A 192 -4.01 19.61 -25.43
CA ARG A 192 -2.56 19.45 -25.30
C ARG A 192 -1.93 18.66 -26.44
N ARG A 193 -2.73 18.29 -27.45
CA ARG A 193 -2.27 17.65 -28.67
C ARG A 193 -1.90 18.73 -29.69
N ASP A 194 -0.81 18.52 -30.43
CA ASP A 194 -0.37 19.49 -31.46
C ASP A 194 -1.39 19.66 -32.59
N LYS A 195 -2.11 18.58 -32.90
CA LYS A 195 -3.15 18.53 -33.93
C LYS A 195 -4.52 18.67 -33.30
N THR A 196 -5.32 19.61 -33.80
CA THR A 196 -6.70 19.86 -33.34
C THR A 196 -7.59 18.65 -33.60
N VAL A 197 -8.33 18.21 -32.56
CA VAL A 197 -9.31 17.12 -32.66
C VAL A 197 -10.63 17.60 -32.10
N ASN A 198 -11.74 17.20 -32.72
CA ASN A 198 -13.06 17.49 -32.20
C ASN A 198 -13.28 16.72 -30.89
N SER A 199 -13.45 17.45 -29.78
CA SER A 199 -13.68 16.92 -28.43
C SER A 199 -15.06 17.31 -27.87
N VAL A 200 -16.02 17.62 -28.74
CA VAL A 200 -17.42 17.84 -28.34
C VAL A 200 -18.02 16.53 -27.83
N LYS A 201 -19.01 16.60 -26.95
CA LYS A 201 -19.68 15.41 -26.37
C LYS A 201 -20.12 14.40 -27.43
N SER A 202 -20.64 14.85 -28.57
CA SER A 202 -21.09 14.03 -29.70
C SER A 202 -19.99 13.59 -30.67
N SER A 203 -18.72 13.85 -30.36
CA SER A 203 -17.60 13.52 -31.25
C SER A 203 -17.29 12.02 -31.21
N MET A 204 -16.80 11.48 -32.33
CA MET A 204 -16.28 10.11 -32.40
C MET A 204 -15.13 9.87 -31.41
N LEU A 205 -14.34 10.90 -31.09
CA LEU A 205 -13.31 10.83 -30.06
C LEU A 205 -13.90 10.40 -28.71
N VAL A 206 -14.98 11.04 -28.28
CA VAL A 206 -15.66 10.74 -27.02
C VAL A 206 -16.29 9.34 -27.06
N THR A 207 -16.91 8.98 -28.18
CA THR A 207 -17.49 7.63 -28.36
C THR A 207 -16.41 6.54 -28.33
N LEU A 208 -15.23 6.78 -28.89
CA LEU A 208 -14.06 5.89 -28.79
C LEU A 208 -13.50 5.79 -27.38
N CYS A 209 -13.31 6.92 -26.69
CA CYS A 209 -12.92 6.95 -25.27
C CYS A 209 -13.88 6.09 -24.43
N TYR A 210 -15.18 6.27 -24.67
CA TYR A 210 -16.23 5.56 -23.97
C TYR A 210 -16.13 4.06 -24.23
N ALA A 211 -16.09 3.62 -25.49
CA ALA A 211 -15.99 2.20 -25.86
C ALA A 211 -14.75 1.53 -25.26
N LEU A 212 -13.59 2.19 -25.33
CA LEU A 212 -12.34 1.68 -24.78
C LEU A 212 -12.35 1.64 -23.25
N SER A 213 -13.05 2.56 -22.59
CA SER A 213 -13.21 2.52 -21.13
C SER A 213 -14.02 1.30 -20.67
N LEU A 214 -15.10 0.97 -21.39
CA LEU A 214 -15.93 -0.21 -21.11
C LEU A 214 -15.13 -1.49 -21.35
N LEU A 215 -14.44 -1.58 -22.51
CA LEU A 215 -13.56 -2.70 -22.84
C LEU A 215 -12.43 -2.85 -21.81
N GLY A 216 -11.81 -1.74 -21.42
CA GLY A 216 -10.72 -1.72 -20.46
C GLY A 216 -11.14 -2.28 -19.10
N ARG A 217 -12.31 -1.90 -18.60
CA ARG A 217 -12.86 -2.42 -17.32
C ARG A 217 -13.13 -3.91 -17.39
N ARG A 218 -13.76 -4.39 -18.48
CA ARG A 218 -13.98 -5.83 -18.71
C ARG A 218 -12.67 -6.61 -18.74
N ALA A 219 -11.67 -6.11 -19.46
CA ALA A 219 -10.36 -6.74 -19.55
C ALA A 219 -9.67 -6.81 -18.17
N LEU A 220 -9.74 -5.72 -17.39
CA LEU A 220 -9.17 -5.67 -16.04
C LEU A 220 -9.89 -6.62 -15.08
N SER A 221 -11.23 -6.69 -15.16
CA SER A 221 -12.03 -7.63 -14.37
C SER A 221 -11.71 -9.08 -14.72
N ALA A 222 -11.67 -9.42 -16.02
CA ALA A 222 -11.30 -10.76 -16.48
C ALA A 222 -9.89 -11.17 -16.00
N ALA A 223 -8.92 -10.25 -16.02
CA ALA A 223 -7.58 -10.51 -15.49
C ALA A 223 -7.59 -10.75 -13.97
N SER A 224 -8.39 -9.99 -13.22
CA SER A 224 -8.53 -10.16 -11.76
C SER A 224 -9.17 -11.50 -11.39
N HIS A 225 -10.11 -12.01 -12.19
CA HIS A 225 -10.73 -13.31 -11.96
C HIS A 225 -9.79 -14.47 -12.32
N ASN A 226 -8.99 -14.34 -13.38
CA ASN A 226 -8.00 -15.35 -13.76
C ASN A 226 -6.89 -15.52 -12.70
N SER A 227 -6.53 -14.47 -11.96
CA SER A 227 -5.57 -14.59 -10.86
C SER A 227 -6.10 -15.35 -9.64
N ALA A 228 -7.43 -15.51 -9.50
CA ALA A 228 -8.04 -16.26 -8.39
C ALA A 228 -8.24 -17.75 -8.69
N SER A 229 -8.10 -18.18 -9.96
CA SER A 229 -8.25 -19.57 -10.39
C SER A 229 -6.93 -20.33 -10.51
N VAL A 230 -5.81 -19.75 -10.07
CA VAL A 230 -4.48 -20.40 -10.07
C VAL A 230 -4.12 -20.76 -8.63
N ASP A 231 -4.93 -21.61 -8.00
CA ASP A 231 -4.51 -22.37 -6.82
C ASP A 231 -4.92 -23.83 -7.08
N PHE A 232 -3.92 -24.66 -7.35
CA PHE A 232 -4.01 -26.13 -7.40
C PHE A 232 -3.81 -26.70 -6.01
#